data_AF-A0A1B9MBM0-F1
#
_entry.id   AF-A0A1B9MBM0-F1
#
_cell.length_a   1.000
_cell.length_b   1.000
_cell.length_c   1.000
_cell.angle_alpha   90.00
_cell.angle_beta   90.00
_cell.angle_gamma   90.00
#
_symmetry.space_group_name_H-M   'P 1'
#
loop_
_entity.id
_entity.type
_entity.pdbx_description
1 polymer ?
#
loop_
_entity_poly.entity_id
_entity_poly.type
_entity_poly.pdbx_seq_one_letter_code
_entity_poly.pdbx_strand_id
1 'polypeptide(L)'
;MEELTPQNKHEEHLVQVLLAKMQGVPVEYKRGADWCRAVPDSVSLNTEYRIAPQSTPLPITRNMWRKISKKWKYAAMDKDGEVYFYINEPYADKYGGCWNASSNEYCRSVLFFNIDGINWRLSLTERPEDV
;
A
#
# COMPACT_ATOMS: atom_id res chain seq x y z
N MET A 1 -29.21 19.50 16.53
CA MET A 1 -27.96 18.96 15.96
C MET A 1 -28.04 19.32 14.49
N GLU A 2 -27.28 20.32 14.03
CA GLU A 2 -27.27 20.68 12.61
C GLU A 2 -26.66 19.51 11.82
N GLU A 3 -27.36 19.05 10.78
CA GLU A 3 -26.78 18.09 9.83
C GLU A 3 -25.62 18.78 9.11
N LEU A 4 -24.43 18.16 9.17
CA LEU A 4 -23.32 18.52 8.31
C LEU A 4 -23.76 18.31 6.85
N THR A 5 -24.28 19.35 6.22
CA THR A 5 -24.80 19.31 4.86
C THR A 5 -23.72 19.91 3.93
N PRO A 6 -22.96 19.09 3.18
CA PRO A 6 -21.92 19.60 2.31
C PRO A 6 -22.51 20.49 1.22
N GLN A 7 -21.90 21.65 0.96
CA GLN A 7 -22.40 22.62 -0.03
C GLN A 7 -21.85 22.35 -1.44
N ASN A 8 -20.80 21.54 -1.56
CA ASN A 8 -20.15 21.22 -2.81
C ASN A 8 -19.38 19.87 -2.70
N LYS A 9 -18.91 19.36 -3.85
CA LYS A 9 -18.16 18.09 -3.93
C LYS A 9 -16.87 18.08 -3.09
N HIS A 10 -16.24 19.24 -2.91
CA HIS A 10 -15.03 19.35 -2.09
C HIS A 10 -15.35 19.13 -0.62
N GLU A 11 -16.38 19.81 -0.11
CA GLU A 11 -16.87 19.59 1.26
C GLU A 11 -17.39 18.17 1.47
N GLU A 12 -18.08 17.58 0.49
CA GLU A 12 -18.53 16.19 0.55
C GLU A 12 -17.34 15.23 0.70
N HIS A 13 -16.28 15.44 -0.09
CA HIS A 13 -15.04 14.67 0.02
C HIS A 13 -14.35 14.84 1.39
N LEU A 14 -14.33 16.07 1.93
CA LEU A 14 -13.76 16.31 3.26
C LEU A 14 -14.56 15.66 4.37
N VAL A 15 -15.89 15.59 4.24
CA VAL A 15 -16.74 14.82 5.16
C VAL A 15 -16.41 13.32 5.08
N GLN A 16 -16.24 12.76 3.88
CA GLN A 16 -15.82 11.36 3.71
C GLN A 16 -14.44 11.10 4.35
N VAL A 17 -13.49 12.02 4.18
CA VAL A 17 -12.17 11.94 4.79
C VAL A 17 -12.26 11.98 6.32
N LEU A 18 -13.09 12.85 6.88
CA LEU A 18 -13.32 12.93 8.32
C LEU A 18 -13.91 11.62 8.86
N LEU A 19 -14.94 11.09 8.20
CA LEU A 19 -15.54 9.80 8.56
C LEU A 19 -14.53 8.65 8.49
N ALA A 20 -13.70 8.60 7.45
CA ALA A 20 -12.64 7.60 7.30
C ALA A 20 -11.65 7.67 8.48
N LYS A 21 -11.21 8.87 8.87
CA LYS A 21 -10.35 9.06 10.05
C LYS A 21 -11.03 8.56 11.33
N MET A 22 -12.30 8.91 11.56
CA MET A 22 -13.07 8.46 12.73
C MET A 22 -13.25 6.94 12.79
N GLN A 23 -13.25 6.26 11.64
CA GLN A 23 -13.31 4.80 11.52
C GLN A 23 -11.93 4.13 11.63
N GLY A 24 -10.85 4.90 11.82
CA GLY A 24 -9.48 4.38 11.83
C GLY A 24 -8.96 3.97 10.45
N VAL A 25 -9.67 4.32 9.37
CA VAL A 25 -9.22 4.09 8.00
C VAL A 25 -8.06 5.05 7.73
N PRO A 26 -6.90 4.57 7.24
CA PRO A 26 -5.77 5.44 6.95
C PRO A 26 -6.13 6.47 5.89
N VAL A 27 -5.76 7.72 6.15
CA VAL A 27 -5.93 8.86 5.24
C VAL A 27 -4.56 9.46 4.98
N GLU A 28 -4.35 9.95 3.76
CA GLU A 28 -3.16 10.66 3.36
C GLU A 28 -3.51 12.09 2.94
N TYR A 29 -2.57 13.01 3.14
CA TYR A 29 -2.62 14.36 2.61
C TYR A 29 -1.48 14.59 1.63
N LYS A 30 -1.70 15.49 0.67
CA LYS A 30 -0.70 15.80 -0.33
C LYS A 30 0.33 16.79 0.19
N ARG A 31 1.61 16.47 -0.02
CA ARG A 31 2.76 17.30 0.30
C ARG A 31 3.69 17.33 -0.91
N GLY A 32 3.59 18.38 -1.71
CA GLY A 32 4.30 18.46 -2.99
C GLY A 32 3.85 17.35 -3.94
N ALA A 33 4.79 16.51 -4.39
CA ALA A 33 4.49 15.35 -5.24
C ALA A 33 4.09 14.09 -4.45
N ASP A 34 4.22 14.13 -3.11
CA ASP A 34 4.06 12.95 -2.26
C ASP A 34 2.74 12.97 -1.49
N TRP A 35 2.31 11.77 -1.10
CA TRP A 35 1.21 11.56 -0.16
C TRP A 35 1.78 11.14 1.18
N CYS A 36 1.39 11.83 2.24
CA CYS A 36 1.88 11.61 3.60
C CYS A 36 0.72 11.19 4.50
N ARG A 37 0.98 10.28 5.44
CA ARG A 37 -0.03 9.87 6.41
C ARG A 37 -0.56 11.08 7.18
N ALA A 38 -1.88 11.26 7.20
CA ALA A 38 -2.53 12.33 7.93
C ALA A 38 -2.77 11.88 9.38
N VAL A 39 -1.84 12.22 10.28
CA VAL A 39 -1.86 11.79 11.70
C VAL A 39 -2.59 12.74 12.68
N PRO A 40 -3.13 13.93 12.33
CA PRO A 40 -4.01 14.64 13.26
C PRO A 40 -5.50 14.30 13.04
N ASP A 41 -6.30 14.42 14.11
CA ASP A 41 -7.76 14.27 14.11
C ASP A 41 -8.51 15.40 13.38
N SER A 42 -7.77 16.40 12.86
CA SER A 42 -8.34 17.53 12.13
C SER A 42 -8.21 17.38 10.61
N VAL A 43 -9.16 17.99 9.90
CA VAL A 43 -9.20 18.08 8.44
C VAL A 43 -9.19 19.58 8.07
N SER A 44 -8.28 19.98 7.19
CA SER A 44 -8.17 21.37 6.72
C SER A 44 -8.83 21.54 5.36
N LEU A 45 -9.65 22.58 5.18
CA LEU A 45 -10.30 22.89 3.90
C LEU A 45 -9.31 23.12 2.75
N ASN A 46 -8.09 23.58 3.07
CA ASN A 46 -7.07 23.95 2.09
C ASN A 46 -6.07 22.81 1.80
N THR A 47 -6.35 21.60 2.28
CA THR A 47 -5.46 20.45 2.11
C THR A 47 -6.11 19.40 1.22
N GLU A 48 -5.38 18.94 0.21
CA GLU A 48 -5.81 17.83 -0.63
C GLU A 48 -5.59 16.52 0.15
N TYR A 49 -6.67 15.79 0.38
CA TYR A 49 -6.65 14.50 1.06
C TYR A 49 -7.09 13.38 0.12
N ARG A 50 -6.67 12.16 0.44
CA ARG A 50 -7.25 10.94 -0.09
C ARG A 50 -7.37 9.90 1.02
N ILE A 51 -8.37 9.03 0.91
CA ILE A 51 -8.35 7.78 1.67
C ILE A 51 -7.17 6.96 1.13
N ALA A 52 -6.33 6.46 2.04
CA ALA A 52 -5.13 5.73 1.63
C ALA A 52 -5.56 4.51 0.80
N PRO A 53 -4.90 4.23 -0.33
CA PRO A 53 -5.18 3.03 -1.11
C PRO A 53 -5.04 1.78 -0.23
N GLN A 54 -5.99 0.84 -0.34
CA GLN A 54 -5.90 -0.42 0.39
C GLN A 54 -4.76 -1.28 -0.17
N SER A 55 -4.00 -1.90 0.74
CA SER A 55 -2.98 -2.88 0.35
C SER A 55 -3.63 -4.03 -0.44
N THR A 56 -2.96 -4.47 -1.50
CA THR A 56 -3.37 -5.61 -2.32
C THR A 56 -2.25 -6.65 -2.29
N PRO A 57 -2.01 -7.31 -1.15
CA PRO A 57 -0.89 -8.23 -1.01
C PRO A 57 -0.98 -9.38 -2.01
N LEU A 58 0.17 -9.89 -2.42
CA LEU A 58 0.29 -11.10 -3.22
C LEU A 58 -0.34 -12.29 -2.51
N PRO A 59 -1.02 -13.21 -3.24
CA PRO A 59 -1.71 -14.37 -2.67
C PRO A 59 -0.73 -15.50 -2.31
N ILE A 60 0.36 -15.17 -1.62
CA ILE A 60 1.36 -16.14 -1.17
C ILE A 60 0.85 -16.80 0.10
N THR A 61 0.28 -17.99 -0.06
CA THR A 61 -0.26 -18.73 1.08
C THR A 61 0.85 -19.12 2.07
N ARG A 62 0.47 -19.36 3.33
CA ARG A 62 1.39 -19.87 4.36
C ARG A 62 2.11 -21.16 3.92
N ASN A 63 1.43 -22.04 3.19
CA ASN A 63 2.03 -23.26 2.65
C ASN A 63 3.08 -22.98 1.57
N MET A 64 2.88 -21.95 0.73
CA MET A 64 3.90 -21.51 -0.22
C MET A 64 5.11 -20.92 0.52
N TRP A 65 4.88 -20.07 1.53
CA TRP A 65 5.95 -19.50 2.34
C TRP A 65 6.84 -20.54 3.03
N ARG A 66 6.28 -21.68 3.46
CA ARG A 66 7.02 -22.83 4.04
C ARG A 66 7.99 -23.50 3.06
N LYS A 67 7.72 -23.39 1.75
CA LYS A 67 8.56 -23.97 0.69
C LYS A 67 9.65 -23.01 0.23
N ILE A 68 9.50 -21.71 0.53
CA ILE A 68 10.46 -20.67 0.19
C ILE A 68 11.50 -20.61 1.31
N SER A 69 12.78 -20.44 0.97
CA SER A 69 13.86 -20.30 1.96
C SER A 69 13.56 -19.19 2.98
N LYS A 70 13.86 -19.44 4.27
CA LYS A 70 13.59 -18.51 5.37
C LYS A 70 14.28 -17.15 5.25
N LYS A 71 15.30 -17.04 4.40
CA LYS A 71 16.01 -15.78 4.15
C LYS A 71 15.14 -14.72 3.47
N TRP A 72 14.15 -15.13 2.67
CA TRP A 72 13.30 -14.22 1.90
C TRP A 72 12.10 -13.77 2.72
N LYS A 73 12.12 -12.56 3.27
CA LYS A 73 11.10 -12.08 4.23
C LYS A 73 9.96 -11.31 3.58
N TYR A 74 10.17 -10.79 2.38
CA TYR A 74 9.19 -9.98 1.67
C TYR A 74 9.02 -10.47 0.23
N ALA A 75 7.85 -10.21 -0.33
CA ALA A 75 7.57 -10.36 -1.75
C ALA A 75 6.82 -9.14 -2.27
N ALA A 76 7.12 -8.73 -3.50
CA ALA A 76 6.40 -7.66 -4.18
C ALA A 76 6.34 -7.93 -5.69
N MET A 77 5.38 -7.31 -6.35
CA MET A 77 5.13 -7.39 -7.77
C MET A 77 5.53 -6.10 -8.46
N ASP A 78 6.29 -6.22 -9.54
CA ASP A 78 6.61 -5.10 -10.42
C ASP A 78 5.46 -4.82 -11.39
N LYS A 79 5.52 -3.68 -12.08
CA LYS A 79 4.47 -3.22 -13.01
C LYS A 79 4.23 -4.20 -14.17
N ASP A 80 5.25 -4.98 -14.55
CA ASP A 80 5.16 -6.01 -15.58
C ASP A 80 4.50 -7.31 -15.09
N GLY A 81 4.14 -7.39 -13.80
CA GLY A 81 3.52 -8.56 -13.19
C GLY A 81 4.53 -9.56 -12.63
N GLU A 82 5.83 -9.31 -12.76
CA GLU A 82 6.86 -10.19 -12.21
C GLU A 82 6.94 -10.04 -10.70
N VAL A 83 7.05 -11.17 -10.00
CA VAL A 83 7.13 -11.20 -8.54
C VAL A 83 8.56 -11.45 -8.10
N TYR A 84 9.03 -10.69 -7.13
CA TYR A 84 10.36 -10.78 -6.56
C TYR A 84 10.31 -10.99 -5.05
N PHE A 85 11.27 -11.73 -4.54
CA PHE A 85 11.50 -11.96 -3.13
C PHE A 85 12.68 -11.14 -2.63
N TYR A 86 12.55 -10.58 -1.42
CA TYR A 86 13.53 -9.70 -0.81
C TYR A 86 13.86 -10.12 0.63
N ILE A 87 15.09 -9.87 1.05
CA ILE A 87 15.54 -10.14 2.43
C ILE A 87 15.13 -9.00 3.36
N ASN A 88 15.22 -7.77 2.88
CA ASN A 88 14.83 -6.55 3.59
C ASN A 88 13.56 -5.96 2.96
N GLU A 89 12.85 -5.12 3.72
CA GLU A 89 11.66 -4.44 3.23
C GLU A 89 12.00 -3.59 1.99
N PRO A 90 11.41 -3.88 0.82
CA PRO A 90 11.64 -3.10 -0.39
C PRO A 90 10.74 -1.86 -0.42
N TYR A 91 11.08 -0.91 -1.28
CA TYR A 91 10.28 0.28 -1.55
C TYR A 91 9.91 0.33 -3.03
N ALA A 92 8.67 0.70 -3.32
CA ALA A 92 8.22 0.90 -4.69
C ALA A 92 8.90 2.13 -5.30
N ASP A 93 9.53 1.97 -6.46
CA ASP A 93 10.05 3.10 -7.21
C ASP A 93 8.90 3.98 -7.69
N LYS A 94 9.00 5.28 -7.39
CA LYS A 94 8.02 6.27 -7.81
C LYS A 94 7.95 6.36 -9.34
N TYR A 95 9.04 6.07 -10.06
CA TYR A 95 9.14 6.31 -11.51
C TYR A 95 9.39 5.04 -12.34
N GLY A 96 10.17 4.08 -11.86
CA GLY A 96 10.67 2.94 -12.64
C GLY A 96 9.74 1.74 -12.76
N GLY A 97 8.58 1.74 -12.10
CA GLY A 97 7.63 0.63 -12.24
C GLY A 97 8.08 -0.67 -11.58
N CYS A 98 9.07 -0.61 -10.68
CA CYS A 98 9.62 -1.77 -9.98
C CYS A 98 9.75 -1.52 -8.48
N TRP A 99 9.95 -2.59 -7.72
CA TRP A 99 10.33 -2.54 -6.32
C TRP A 99 11.84 -2.68 -6.17
N ASN A 100 12.43 -1.77 -5.40
CA ASN A 100 13.85 -1.77 -5.08
C ASN A 100 14.07 -2.10 -3.62
N ALA A 101 15.20 -2.69 -3.30
CA ALA A 101 15.64 -2.88 -1.92
C ALA A 101 16.98 -2.18 -1.71
N SER A 102 17.25 -1.77 -0.47
CA SER A 102 18.56 -1.24 -0.09
C SER A 102 19.69 -2.27 -0.23
N SER A 103 19.35 -3.56 -0.20
CA SER A 103 20.25 -4.66 -0.54
C SER A 103 20.09 -5.07 -2.00
N ASN A 104 21.21 -5.35 -2.68
CA ASN A 104 21.21 -5.92 -4.03
C ASN A 104 20.75 -7.39 -4.09
N GLU A 105 20.32 -7.97 -2.96
CA GLU A 105 19.83 -9.34 -2.89
C GLU A 105 18.31 -9.39 -3.07
N TYR A 106 17.90 -9.77 -4.28
CA TYR A 106 16.53 -10.13 -4.62
C TYR A 106 16.52 -11.41 -5.47
N CYS A 107 15.38 -12.09 -5.54
CA CYS A 107 15.20 -13.28 -6.35
C CYS A 107 13.86 -13.23 -7.07
N ARG A 108 13.89 -13.31 -8.40
CA ARG A 108 12.68 -13.45 -9.21
C ARG A 108 12.00 -14.78 -8.89
N SER A 109 10.71 -14.72 -8.60
CA SER A 109 9.87 -15.88 -8.39
C SER A 109 9.68 -16.65 -9.71
N VAL A 110 9.76 -17.98 -9.63
CA VAL A 110 9.30 -18.88 -10.70
C VAL A 110 7.88 -19.41 -10.46
N LEU A 111 7.27 -19.03 -9.33
CA LEU A 111 5.91 -19.43 -8.97
C LEU A 111 4.91 -18.56 -9.71
N PHE A 112 3.84 -19.21 -10.18
CA PHE A 112 2.68 -18.52 -10.73
C PHE A 112 1.74 -18.08 -9.61
N PHE A 113 1.34 -16.81 -9.64
CA PHE A 113 0.35 -16.24 -8.72
C PHE A 113 -0.83 -15.73 -9.53
N ASN A 114 -2.05 -15.85 -9.00
CA ASN A 114 -3.17 -15.12 -9.55
C ASN A 114 -3.03 -13.65 -9.16
N ILE A 115 -2.55 -12.83 -10.10
CA ILE A 115 -2.27 -11.40 -9.88
C ILE A 115 -3.42 -10.48 -10.33
N ASP A 116 -4.55 -11.05 -10.74
CA ASP A 116 -5.70 -10.27 -11.22
C ASP A 116 -6.20 -9.31 -10.13
N GLY A 117 -6.28 -8.03 -10.49
CA GLY A 117 -6.72 -6.97 -9.58
C GLY A 117 -5.67 -6.50 -8.57
N ILE A 118 -4.46 -7.05 -8.57
CA ILE A 118 -3.37 -6.59 -7.70
C ILE A 118 -2.78 -5.30 -8.24
N ASN A 119 -2.74 -4.26 -7.40
CA ASN A 119 -1.97 -3.07 -7.71
C ASN A 119 -0.51 -3.32 -7.33
N TRP A 120 0.38 -3.33 -8.33
CA TRP A 120 1.81 -3.58 -8.13
C TRP A 120 2.43 -2.68 -7.05
N ARG A 121 2.04 -1.40 -6.95
CA ARG A 121 2.55 -0.46 -5.93
C ARG A 121 2.10 -0.77 -4.50
N LEU A 122 1.07 -1.60 -4.36
CA LEU A 122 0.45 -1.98 -3.10
C LEU A 122 0.57 -3.50 -2.85
N SER A 123 1.45 -4.18 -3.58
CA SER A 123 1.60 -5.64 -3.58
C SER A 123 2.54 -6.17 -2.49
N LEU A 124 3.20 -5.29 -1.73
CA LEU A 124 4.16 -5.70 -0.71
C LEU A 124 3.51 -6.67 0.28
N THR A 125 4.13 -7.83 0.40
CA THR A 125 3.66 -8.93 1.21
C THR A 125 4.79 -9.40 2.10
N GLU A 126 4.58 -9.31 3.40
CA GLU A 126 5.51 -9.81 4.40
C GLU A 126 5.24 -11.30 4.69
N ARG A 127 6.32 -12.06 4.87
CA ARG A 127 6.22 -13.44 5.34
C ARG A 127 5.69 -13.43 6.78
N PRO A 128 4.68 -14.25 7.11
CA PRO A 128 4.26 -14.42 8.50
C PRO A 128 5.39 -14.92 9.41
N GLU A 129 5.53 -14.33 10.61
CA GLU A 129 6.62 -14.62 11.55
C GLU A 129 6.75 -16.10 11.94
N ASP A 130 5.64 -16.82 11.95
CA ASP A 130 5.51 -18.21 12.39
C ASP A 130 5.66 -19.25 11.26
N VAL A 131 6.16 -18.84 10.08
CA VAL A 131 6.42 -19.71 8.92
C VAL A 131 7.92 -19.81 8.64
#